data_AF-A0A2V7SVA0-F1
#
_entry.id   AF-A0A2V7SVA0-F1
#
_cell.length_a   1.000
_cell.length_b   1.000
_cell.length_c   1.000
_cell.angle_alpha   90.00
_cell.angle_beta   90.00
_cell.angle_gamma   90.00
#
_symmetry.space_group_name_H-M   'P 1'
#
loop_
_entity.id
_entity.type
_entity.pdbx_description
1 polymer ?
#
loop_
_entity_poly.entity_id
_entity_poly.type
_entity_poly.pdbx_seq_one_letter_code
_entity_poly.pdbx_strand_id
1 'polypeptide(L)'
;MASVLPAPCAGRRRPARSARRRRLTGGGDARRGSCSSARSKIGRRPPHVEYHAPHPPRRLGPRTARTGRRSIRPVHSVAFARGGCAIGASATHGRTMTDHTTRGESSPRTIERVTDLHATTSRRGFLRLVGLGGTIALLPRFVAACDSDSVTDPGNGVPGSGNPVLIDFEQGDVAILQFASVLEQIEAAFYTRVVAAFETSNIASGEQTVLTEIRDHELSHRAFFEGTLGADDAVPITATFRGVNFADRTAVLTAAQTLEDLGIATYNGAAQYLTAGPTLLALAKIVSVEGRHSSTIRDLQQPKTNAFSPAATDDAFRPTKSATLIQGYLVDKLAFANVPSAFVQGPNGGG
;
A
#
# COMPACT_ATOMS: atom_id res chain seq x y z
N MET A 1 -62.35 6.75 -29.74
CA MET A 1 -62.68 7.70 -30.82
C MET A 1 -61.74 8.90 -30.73
N ALA A 2 -61.57 9.64 -31.84
CA ALA A 2 -60.88 10.93 -32.05
C ALA A 2 -60.28 11.65 -30.80
N SER A 3 -58.99 12.05 -30.77
CA SER A 3 -58.37 13.19 -31.50
C SER A 3 -58.87 14.56 -30.97
N VAL A 4 -58.11 15.66 -30.94
CA VAL A 4 -57.19 16.24 -31.95
C VAL A 4 -56.07 17.08 -31.29
N LEU A 5 -54.88 17.15 -31.91
CA LEU A 5 -53.87 18.23 -31.73
C LEU A 5 -53.90 19.15 -32.96
N PRO A 6 -53.65 20.47 -32.78
CA PRO A 6 -52.53 21.06 -33.53
C PRO A 6 -51.77 22.18 -32.79
N ALA A 7 -50.60 22.55 -33.34
CA ALA A 7 -49.85 23.79 -33.08
C ALA A 7 -49.83 24.64 -34.38
N PRO A 8 -48.79 25.43 -34.74
CA PRO A 8 -47.96 26.41 -34.01
C PRO A 8 -47.94 27.81 -34.69
N CYS A 9 -47.36 28.85 -34.05
CA CYS A 9 -46.75 30.05 -34.67
C CYS A 9 -45.74 30.69 -33.67
N ALA A 10 -44.53 31.19 -33.94
CA ALA A 10 -43.77 31.67 -35.12
C ALA A 10 -43.83 33.20 -35.40
N GLY A 11 -42.74 33.97 -35.14
CA GLY A 11 -42.65 35.37 -35.62
C GLY A 11 -41.56 36.35 -35.09
N ARG A 12 -40.40 36.43 -35.78
CA ARG A 12 -39.59 37.64 -36.12
C ARG A 12 -39.02 38.66 -35.08
N ARG A 13 -37.69 38.59 -34.90
CA ARG A 13 -36.62 39.62 -35.15
C ARG A 13 -36.81 41.13 -34.80
N ARG A 14 -35.87 41.65 -33.97
CA ARG A 14 -34.92 42.82 -34.12
C ARG A 14 -35.31 44.06 -34.99
N PRO A 15 -34.94 45.31 -34.61
CA PRO A 15 -33.52 45.76 -34.50
C PRO A 15 -33.22 46.81 -33.39
N ALA A 16 -32.12 47.57 -33.51
CA ALA A 16 -31.50 48.38 -32.44
C ALA A 16 -31.10 49.83 -32.84
N ARG A 17 -30.82 50.67 -31.82
CA ARG A 17 -30.10 51.97 -31.83
C ARG A 17 -29.41 52.11 -30.45
N SER A 18 -28.19 52.61 -30.21
CA SER A 18 -27.34 53.69 -30.77
C SER A 18 -27.80 55.12 -30.41
N ALA A 19 -26.99 56.06 -29.91
CA ALA A 19 -25.60 56.06 -29.41
C ALA A 19 -25.28 57.46 -28.84
N ARG A 20 -24.16 57.67 -28.11
CA ARG A 20 -23.37 58.92 -28.24
C ARG A 20 -21.92 58.84 -27.74
N ARG A 21 -21.07 59.69 -28.34
CA ARG A 21 -19.61 59.84 -28.09
C ARG A 21 -19.23 61.31 -28.31
N ARG A 22 -18.32 61.87 -27.49
CA ARG A 22 -17.53 63.12 -27.65
C ARG A 22 -16.25 62.94 -26.79
N ARG A 23 -14.98 63.19 -27.15
CA ARG A 23 -14.27 64.02 -28.18
C ARG A 23 -14.36 65.53 -27.89
N LEU A 24 -13.31 66.37 -27.96
CA LEU A 24 -11.91 66.28 -28.49
C LEU A 24 -10.87 66.18 -27.33
N THR A 25 -9.54 66.42 -27.39
CA THR A 25 -8.48 66.95 -28.32
C THR A 25 -7.16 66.13 -28.16
N GLY A 26 -6.04 66.34 -28.88
CA GLY A 26 -5.84 67.09 -30.13
C GLY A 26 -4.42 67.63 -30.49
N GLY A 27 -3.31 66.87 -30.37
CA GLY A 27 -1.96 67.24 -30.86
C GLY A 27 -0.89 67.44 -29.75
N GLY A 28 0.43 67.46 -30.02
CA GLY A 28 1.15 67.14 -31.28
C GLY A 28 2.68 67.42 -31.26
N ASP A 29 3.45 66.51 -31.90
CA ASP A 29 4.79 66.65 -32.53
C ASP A 29 6.13 66.81 -31.71
N ALA A 30 7.20 66.30 -32.36
CA ALA A 30 8.61 66.74 -32.42
C ALA A 30 9.64 66.70 -31.23
N ARG A 31 10.64 65.81 -31.43
CA ARG A 31 12.14 66.03 -31.37
C ARG A 31 12.93 66.07 -30.04
N ARG A 32 14.02 65.26 -30.03
CA ARG A 32 15.30 65.33 -29.26
C ARG A 32 15.18 65.23 -27.71
N GLY A 33 16.02 64.50 -26.96
CA GLY A 33 17.10 63.55 -27.30
C GLY A 33 18.39 63.79 -26.49
N SER A 34 18.94 62.74 -25.84
CA SER A 34 20.32 62.71 -25.34
C SER A 34 20.77 61.27 -25.01
N CYS A 35 22.09 61.03 -25.00
CA CYS A 35 22.71 59.74 -24.65
C CYS A 35 23.17 59.72 -23.18
N SER A 36 23.24 58.54 -22.57
CA SER A 36 24.23 58.21 -21.51
C SER A 36 24.37 56.69 -21.38
N SER A 37 25.53 56.20 -20.95
CA SER A 37 25.95 54.80 -21.13
C SER A 37 26.54 54.15 -19.88
N ALA A 38 26.17 52.89 -19.63
CA ALA A 38 26.83 51.93 -18.73
C ALA A 38 26.31 50.54 -19.11
N ARG A 39 26.96 49.78 -19.99
CA ARG A 39 28.21 49.00 -19.81
C ARG A 39 28.08 47.88 -18.76
N SER A 40 28.06 46.64 -19.26
CA SER A 40 27.99 45.39 -18.48
C SER A 40 29.17 45.22 -17.50
N LYS A 41 28.88 44.58 -16.35
CA LYS A 41 29.84 43.78 -15.58
C LYS A 41 29.18 42.50 -15.06
N ILE A 42 29.82 41.37 -15.36
CA ILE A 42 29.50 40.07 -14.77
C ILE A 42 30.19 39.95 -13.41
N GLY A 43 29.49 39.33 -12.44
CA GLY A 43 30.13 38.54 -11.39
C GLY A 43 30.19 39.12 -9.98
N ARG A 44 29.48 38.46 -9.07
CA ARG A 44 30.01 37.88 -7.81
C ARG A 44 28.98 36.89 -7.24
N ARG A 45 29.46 35.76 -6.69
CA ARG A 45 28.62 34.86 -5.87
C ARG A 45 28.43 35.47 -4.48
N PRO A 46 27.28 35.25 -3.80
CA PRO A 46 27.19 35.47 -2.35
C PRO A 46 28.09 34.48 -1.60
N PRO A 47 28.53 34.80 -0.36
CA PRO A 47 29.32 33.89 0.47
C PRO A 47 28.50 32.70 0.97
N HIS A 48 29.19 31.61 1.32
CA HIS A 48 28.57 30.49 2.03
C HIS A 48 28.17 30.91 3.46
N VAL A 49 26.98 30.54 3.89
CA VAL A 49 26.58 30.58 5.30
C VAL A 49 26.92 29.22 5.92
N GLU A 50 27.95 29.20 6.76
CA GLU A 50 28.38 27.99 7.47
C GLU A 50 27.53 27.78 8.72
N TYR A 51 26.67 26.76 8.71
CA TYR A 51 25.72 26.50 9.79
C TYR A 51 26.37 25.66 10.89
N HIS A 52 27.07 26.31 11.83
CA HIS A 52 27.63 25.63 13.01
C HIS A 52 26.51 25.02 13.87
N ALA A 53 26.43 23.69 13.87
CA ALA A 53 25.51 22.96 14.74
C ALA A 53 25.95 23.05 16.21
N PRO A 54 25.07 23.43 17.15
CA PRO A 54 25.41 23.46 18.57
C PRO A 54 25.61 22.06 19.13
N HIS A 55 26.69 21.86 19.90
CA HIS A 55 26.95 20.58 20.57
C HIS A 55 25.87 20.25 21.61
N PRO A 56 25.41 18.98 21.72
CA PRO A 56 24.47 18.59 22.77
C PRO A 56 25.15 18.60 24.16
N PRO A 57 24.48 19.09 25.22
CA PRO A 57 25.06 19.11 26.56
C PRO A 57 25.20 17.68 27.12
N ARG A 58 26.38 17.39 27.71
CA ARG A 58 26.60 16.15 28.46
C ARG A 58 25.62 16.06 29.63
N ARG A 59 24.69 15.09 29.59
CA ARG A 59 23.92 14.71 30.79
C ARG A 59 24.87 14.12 31.84
N LEU A 60 24.98 14.79 32.98
CA LEU A 60 25.64 14.27 34.17
C LEU A 60 24.74 13.20 34.81
N GLY A 61 25.20 11.95 34.85
CA GLY A 61 24.58 10.91 35.67
C GLY A 61 24.96 11.06 37.15
N PRO A 62 24.04 10.83 38.10
CA PRO A 62 24.33 10.96 39.53
C PRO A 62 25.35 9.91 40.00
N ARG A 63 26.28 10.29 40.88
CA ARG A 63 27.28 9.39 41.50
C ARG A 63 27.53 9.68 42.98
N THR A 64 26.94 8.87 43.84
CA THR A 64 27.44 8.44 45.17
C THR A 64 26.78 7.10 45.51
N ALA A 65 27.31 6.20 46.34
CA ALA A 65 28.52 6.27 47.17
C ALA A 65 29.54 5.16 46.82
N ARG A 66 30.46 4.81 47.75
CA ARG A 66 31.75 4.14 47.46
C ARG A 66 32.30 3.33 48.65
N THR A 67 32.70 2.08 48.38
CA THR A 67 33.74 1.29 49.07
C THR A 67 34.29 0.29 48.04
N GLY A 68 35.56 0.37 47.59
CA GLY A 68 36.74 -0.32 48.16
C GLY A 68 37.11 -1.53 47.25
N ARG A 69 38.37 -1.89 46.94
CA ARG A 69 39.73 -1.40 47.28
C ARG A 69 40.67 -1.72 46.08
N ARG A 70 41.83 -1.05 45.92
CA ARG A 70 42.79 -1.26 44.80
C ARG A 70 44.01 -2.13 45.19
N SER A 71 44.63 -2.78 44.20
CA SER A 71 46.11 -2.93 44.07
C SER A 71 46.51 -3.10 42.59
N ILE A 72 47.71 -2.65 42.17
CA ILE A 72 48.11 -2.47 40.74
C ILE A 72 49.66 -2.52 40.54
N ARG A 73 50.14 -3.27 39.50
CA ARG A 73 51.50 -3.23 38.85
C ARG A 73 52.69 -3.74 39.73
N PRO A 74 53.93 -3.98 39.19
CA PRO A 74 54.58 -3.62 37.89
C PRO A 74 55.31 -4.80 37.15
N VAL A 75 56.22 -4.69 36.15
CA VAL A 75 56.29 -4.01 34.81
C VAL A 75 57.33 -4.72 33.85
N HIS A 76 57.27 -4.48 32.53
CA HIS A 76 58.31 -4.69 31.47
C HIS A 76 58.76 -6.16 31.15
N SER A 77 59.46 -6.51 30.05
CA SER A 77 60.11 -5.73 28.96
C SER A 77 60.11 -6.44 27.58
N VAL A 78 60.82 -5.89 26.57
CA VAL A 78 60.79 -6.27 25.13
C VAL A 78 62.03 -7.08 24.67
N ALA A 79 61.90 -7.95 23.66
CA ALA A 79 63.00 -8.51 22.88
C ALA A 79 62.62 -8.74 21.38
N PHE A 80 63.61 -8.76 20.47
CA PHE A 80 63.42 -8.75 19.01
C PHE A 80 64.52 -9.56 18.32
N ALA A 81 64.20 -10.59 17.51
CA ALA A 81 65.17 -11.36 16.72
C ALA A 81 64.52 -12.08 15.52
N ARG A 82 65.31 -12.49 14.53
CA ARG A 82 64.87 -13.12 13.26
C ARG A 82 65.48 -14.52 13.08
N GLY A 83 64.66 -15.44 12.52
CA GLY A 83 65.01 -16.39 11.45
C GLY A 83 66.12 -17.43 11.66
N GLY A 84 65.75 -18.71 11.59
CA GLY A 84 66.66 -19.85 11.39
C GLY A 84 65.90 -21.09 10.87
N CYS A 85 66.53 -21.90 10.02
CA CYS A 85 65.96 -23.14 9.46
C CYS A 85 65.76 -24.22 10.55
N ALA A 86 64.63 -24.94 10.59
CA ALA A 86 64.36 -26.23 9.92
C ALA A 86 65.22 -27.42 10.45
N ILE A 87 64.78 -28.68 10.55
CA ILE A 87 63.57 -29.37 10.03
C ILE A 87 63.00 -30.25 11.16
N GLY A 88 61.66 -30.37 11.27
CA GLY A 88 61.01 -31.33 12.18
C GLY A 88 59.49 -31.24 12.12
N ALA A 89 58.79 -32.39 12.09
CA ALA A 89 57.33 -32.43 11.95
C ALA A 89 56.60 -32.25 13.30
N SER A 90 55.50 -31.49 13.29
CA SER A 90 54.49 -31.48 14.36
C SER A 90 53.13 -31.02 13.81
N ALA A 91 52.06 -31.19 14.60
CA ALA A 91 50.68 -31.17 14.15
C ALA A 91 49.83 -30.02 14.76
N THR A 92 48.58 -29.94 14.29
CA THR A 92 47.45 -29.14 14.82
C THR A 92 47.53 -27.61 14.72
N HIS A 93 46.64 -27.03 13.90
CA HIS A 93 45.56 -26.13 14.38
C HIS A 93 44.55 -25.79 13.26
N GLY A 94 43.71 -26.78 12.89
CA GLY A 94 42.52 -26.54 12.08
C GLY A 94 41.33 -26.24 12.99
N ARG A 95 40.95 -24.96 13.12
CA ARG A 95 39.88 -24.52 14.04
C ARG A 95 38.52 -24.95 13.49
N THR A 96 37.88 -25.91 14.13
CA THR A 96 36.60 -26.48 13.71
C THR A 96 35.49 -25.42 13.71
N MET A 97 34.95 -25.12 12.53
CA MET A 97 33.54 -24.71 12.44
C MET A 97 32.70 -25.95 12.72
N THR A 98 31.75 -25.85 13.65
CA THR A 98 30.76 -26.89 13.89
C THR A 98 29.78 -26.93 12.72
N ASP A 99 30.00 -27.88 11.82
CA ASP A 99 29.09 -28.18 10.73
C ASP A 99 27.73 -28.62 11.29
N HIS A 100 26.70 -27.84 11.02
CA HIS A 100 25.29 -28.15 11.34
C HIS A 100 24.49 -28.49 10.07
N THR A 101 25.09 -29.23 9.13
CA THR A 101 24.37 -29.99 8.09
C THR A 101 23.63 -31.20 8.67
N THR A 102 22.87 -31.00 9.76
CA THR A 102 21.79 -31.92 10.14
C THR A 102 20.72 -31.86 9.06
N ARG A 103 20.88 -32.70 8.04
CA ARG A 103 19.95 -32.93 6.92
C ARG A 103 18.73 -33.70 7.43
N GLY A 104 18.00 -33.08 8.36
CA GLY A 104 16.75 -33.60 8.89
C GLY A 104 15.72 -33.69 7.76
N GLU A 105 15.20 -34.88 7.55
CA GLU A 105 14.21 -35.18 6.53
C GLU A 105 12.87 -34.53 6.90
N SER A 106 12.66 -33.29 6.43
CA SER A 106 11.45 -32.53 6.68
C SER A 106 10.35 -32.98 5.73
N SER A 107 9.62 -34.03 6.11
CA SER A 107 8.36 -34.41 5.46
C SER A 107 7.44 -33.18 5.30
N PRO A 108 6.69 -33.05 4.18
CA PRO A 108 5.68 -32.01 4.06
C PRO A 108 4.71 -32.10 5.24
N ARG A 109 4.60 -31.04 6.02
CA ARG A 109 3.59 -30.95 7.08
C ARG A 109 2.31 -30.42 6.45
N THR A 110 1.29 -31.27 6.37
CA THR A 110 -0.09 -30.81 6.19
C THR A 110 -0.42 -29.84 7.33
N ILE A 111 -0.99 -28.70 6.97
CA ILE A 111 -1.45 -27.68 7.93
C ILE A 111 -2.94 -27.90 8.11
N GLU A 112 -3.38 -28.19 9.34
CA GLU A 112 -4.80 -28.47 9.62
C GLU A 112 -5.48 -27.33 10.38
N ARG A 113 -4.75 -26.44 11.06
CA ARG A 113 -5.34 -25.37 11.88
C ARG A 113 -4.52 -24.08 11.91
N VAL A 114 -5.22 -22.97 12.17
CA VAL A 114 -4.67 -21.60 12.35
C VAL A 114 -3.53 -21.53 13.38
N THR A 115 -3.42 -22.48 14.32
CA THR A 115 -2.31 -22.59 15.27
C THR A 115 -0.95 -22.82 14.62
N ASP A 116 -0.90 -23.42 13.43
CA ASP A 116 0.36 -23.78 12.78
C ASP A 116 1.09 -22.57 12.15
N LEU A 117 0.39 -21.43 12.02
CA LEU A 117 0.96 -20.16 11.52
C LEU A 117 2.24 -19.75 12.29
N HIS A 118 2.30 -20.08 13.58
CA HIS A 118 3.43 -19.80 14.46
C HIS A 118 4.76 -20.46 14.01
N ALA A 119 4.72 -21.50 13.18
CA ALA A 119 5.93 -22.11 12.62
C ALA A 119 6.64 -21.22 11.58
N THR A 120 5.99 -20.18 11.04
CA THR A 120 6.48 -19.40 9.88
C THR A 120 7.22 -18.12 10.27
N THR A 121 8.32 -18.26 11.00
CA THR A 121 9.13 -17.15 11.57
C THR A 121 9.87 -16.25 10.56
N SER A 122 9.68 -16.42 9.25
CA SER A 122 10.36 -15.61 8.22
C SER A 122 9.44 -15.21 7.07
N ARG A 123 9.70 -14.07 6.41
CA ARG A 123 8.94 -13.61 5.24
C ARG A 123 8.90 -14.66 4.11
N ARG A 124 10.02 -15.34 3.86
CA ARG A 124 10.10 -16.47 2.90
C ARG A 124 9.35 -17.71 3.38
N GLY A 125 9.25 -17.94 4.69
CA GLY A 125 8.41 -18.99 5.28
C GLY A 125 6.92 -18.71 5.11
N PHE A 126 6.50 -17.45 5.30
CA PHE A 126 5.12 -17.02 5.03
C PHE A 126 4.77 -17.12 3.54
N LEU A 127 5.60 -16.59 2.63
CA LEU A 127 5.35 -16.72 1.18
C LEU A 127 5.37 -18.19 0.72
N ARG A 128 6.14 -19.07 1.37
CA ARG A 128 6.08 -20.52 1.13
C ARG A 128 4.83 -21.18 1.72
N LEU A 129 4.26 -20.65 2.79
CA LEU A 129 2.98 -21.11 3.35
C LEU A 129 1.83 -20.71 2.41
N VAL A 130 1.81 -19.46 1.94
CA VAL A 130 0.85 -19.00 0.91
C VAL A 130 0.99 -19.85 -0.36
N GLY A 131 2.22 -20.12 -0.81
CA GLY A 131 2.50 -21.03 -1.93
C GLY A 131 2.36 -22.55 -1.62
N LEU A 132 1.92 -22.95 -0.44
CA LEU A 132 1.66 -24.35 -0.05
C LEU A 132 0.32 -24.55 0.68
N GLY A 133 -0.56 -23.53 0.68
CA GLY A 133 -1.93 -23.58 1.25
C GLY A 133 -2.90 -24.48 0.48
N GLY A 134 -2.38 -25.39 -0.35
CA GLY A 134 -3.14 -26.33 -1.19
C GLY A 134 -2.49 -27.71 -1.18
N THR A 135 -2.58 -28.41 -0.04
CA THR A 135 -2.12 -29.81 0.11
C THR A 135 -3.24 -30.78 0.47
N ILE A 136 -4.41 -30.63 -0.16
CA ILE A 136 -5.36 -31.75 -0.30
C ILE A 136 -4.74 -32.74 -1.30
N ALA A 137 -4.55 -33.99 -0.86
CA ALA A 137 -3.82 -34.98 -1.63
C ALA A 137 -4.69 -35.67 -2.70
N LEU A 138 -4.06 -36.00 -3.83
CA LEU A 138 -4.46 -37.06 -4.78
C LEU A 138 -5.78 -36.92 -5.55
N LEU A 139 -5.82 -36.00 -6.52
CA LEU A 139 -6.16 -36.37 -7.90
C LEU A 139 -5.28 -35.60 -8.89
N PRO A 140 -4.88 -36.19 -10.04
CA PRO A 140 -4.06 -35.52 -11.05
C PRO A 140 -4.89 -34.57 -11.92
N ARG A 141 -5.61 -33.64 -11.27
CA ARG A 141 -6.24 -32.51 -11.95
C ARG A 141 -5.17 -31.45 -12.24
N PHE A 142 -4.39 -31.71 -13.30
CA PHE A 142 -3.97 -30.62 -14.17
C PHE A 142 -5.25 -30.02 -14.76
N VAL A 143 -5.92 -29.16 -13.99
CA VAL A 143 -6.83 -28.18 -14.57
C VAL A 143 -5.96 -27.33 -15.47
N ALA A 144 -6.21 -27.38 -16.77
CA ALA A 144 -5.56 -26.47 -17.67
C ALA A 144 -6.02 -25.06 -17.28
N ALA A 145 -5.11 -24.20 -16.83
CA ALA A 145 -5.31 -22.75 -16.76
C ALA A 145 -5.32 -22.15 -18.19
N CYS A 146 -6.08 -22.80 -19.06
CA CYS A 146 -6.29 -22.59 -20.48
C CYS A 146 -7.74 -22.93 -20.88
N ASP A 147 -8.68 -23.05 -19.94
CA ASP A 147 -9.95 -22.39 -20.20
C ASP A 147 -9.66 -20.89 -20.24
N SER A 148 -10.17 -20.21 -21.26
CA SER A 148 -10.19 -18.75 -21.21
C SER A 148 -11.09 -18.36 -20.05
N ASP A 149 -10.54 -17.71 -19.03
CA ASP A 149 -11.31 -16.77 -18.25
C ASP A 149 -11.95 -15.80 -19.25
N SER A 150 -13.22 -16.03 -19.56
CA SER A 150 -14.08 -14.92 -19.90
C SER A 150 -14.08 -14.04 -18.67
N VAL A 151 -13.19 -13.04 -18.67
CA VAL A 151 -13.34 -11.85 -17.84
C VAL A 151 -14.74 -11.34 -18.16
N THR A 152 -15.70 -11.71 -17.31
CA THR A 152 -17.14 -11.49 -17.47
C THR A 152 -17.42 -10.02 -17.22
N ASP A 153 -16.95 -9.17 -18.16
CA ASP A 153 -16.44 -7.83 -17.88
C ASP A 153 -17.14 -7.18 -16.70
N PRO A 154 -16.54 -7.24 -15.50
CA PRO A 154 -17.20 -6.70 -14.32
C PRO A 154 -17.17 -5.16 -14.34
N GLY A 155 -16.79 -4.55 -15.47
CA GLY A 155 -16.92 -3.13 -15.74
C GLY A 155 -18.39 -2.80 -15.99
N ASN A 156 -18.90 -1.80 -15.28
CA ASN A 156 -20.28 -1.30 -15.36
C ASN A 156 -21.35 -2.12 -14.63
N GLY A 157 -21.02 -3.30 -14.07
CA GLY A 157 -21.86 -4.00 -13.10
C GLY A 157 -22.33 -3.05 -12.00
N VAL A 158 -23.62 -3.10 -11.64
CA VAL A 158 -24.25 -2.11 -10.76
C VAL A 158 -23.95 -2.44 -9.29
N PRO A 159 -23.44 -1.49 -8.50
CA PRO A 159 -23.20 -1.70 -7.07
C PRO A 159 -24.42 -2.24 -6.31
N GLY A 160 -24.24 -3.36 -5.61
CA GLY A 160 -25.28 -3.98 -4.76
C GLY A 160 -26.48 -4.59 -5.49
N SER A 161 -26.39 -4.88 -6.80
CA SER A 161 -27.45 -5.55 -7.58
C SER A 161 -27.31 -7.08 -7.70
N GLY A 162 -26.22 -7.65 -7.18
CA GLY A 162 -25.90 -9.07 -7.24
C GLY A 162 -26.44 -9.89 -6.07
N ASN A 163 -25.75 -10.96 -5.73
CA ASN A 163 -26.14 -11.89 -4.65
C ASN A 163 -25.93 -11.24 -3.27
N PRO A 164 -26.68 -11.65 -2.23
CA PRO A 164 -26.41 -11.23 -0.87
C PRO A 164 -25.11 -11.88 -0.35
N VAL A 165 -24.17 -11.05 0.08
CA VAL A 165 -22.96 -11.46 0.80
C VAL A 165 -23.14 -11.06 2.25
N LEU A 166 -23.42 -12.05 3.11
CA LEU A 166 -23.64 -11.85 4.55
C LEU A 166 -22.39 -12.26 5.32
N ILE A 167 -21.82 -11.35 6.10
CA ILE A 167 -20.74 -11.65 7.05
C ILE A 167 -21.31 -11.49 8.46
N ASP A 168 -21.35 -12.59 9.22
CA ASP A 168 -21.89 -12.60 10.59
C ASP A 168 -20.77 -12.53 11.63
N PHE A 169 -20.77 -11.46 12.42
CA PHE A 169 -19.77 -11.22 13.46
C PHE A 169 -19.90 -12.15 14.69
N GLU A 170 -20.96 -12.96 14.81
CA GLU A 170 -21.00 -14.07 15.77
C GLU A 170 -19.96 -15.17 15.47
N GLN A 171 -19.42 -15.23 14.23
CA GLN A 171 -18.30 -16.12 13.87
C GLN A 171 -16.94 -15.61 14.41
N GLY A 172 -16.89 -14.44 15.07
CA GLY A 172 -15.67 -13.89 15.68
C GLY A 172 -14.57 -13.59 14.67
N ASP A 173 -13.34 -14.06 14.94
CA ASP A 173 -12.17 -13.88 14.06
C ASP A 173 -12.42 -14.36 12.61
N VAL A 174 -13.26 -15.38 12.39
CA VAL A 174 -13.63 -15.84 11.04
C VAL A 174 -14.39 -14.76 10.27
N ALA A 175 -15.29 -14.01 10.92
CA ALA A 175 -15.98 -12.88 10.30
C ALA A 175 -15.01 -11.77 9.86
N ILE A 176 -13.93 -11.57 10.63
CA ILE A 176 -12.89 -10.58 10.30
C ILE A 176 -12.03 -11.05 9.13
N LEU A 177 -11.72 -12.35 9.04
CA LEU A 177 -11.04 -12.96 7.90
C LEU A 177 -11.91 -12.95 6.63
N GLN A 178 -13.20 -13.27 6.75
CA GLN A 178 -14.20 -13.14 5.68
C GLN A 178 -14.33 -11.70 5.20
N PHE A 179 -14.26 -10.71 6.11
CA PHE A 179 -14.37 -9.30 5.73
C PHE A 179 -13.09 -8.79 5.04
N ALA A 180 -11.92 -9.16 5.54
CA ALA A 180 -10.65 -8.84 4.90
C ALA A 180 -10.53 -9.49 3.50
N SER A 181 -10.97 -10.74 3.33
CA SER A 181 -10.91 -11.42 2.03
C SER A 181 -11.77 -10.76 0.94
N VAL A 182 -12.83 -10.03 1.30
CA VAL A 182 -13.63 -9.23 0.35
C VAL A 182 -12.83 -8.04 -0.20
N LEU A 183 -11.98 -7.39 0.62
CA LEU A 183 -11.08 -6.33 0.17
C LEU A 183 -10.02 -6.87 -0.79
N GLU A 184 -9.28 -7.91 -0.38
CA GLU A 184 -8.24 -8.51 -1.23
C GLU A 184 -8.77 -9.02 -2.58
N GLN A 185 -10.01 -9.53 -2.62
CA GLN A 185 -10.65 -9.90 -3.89
C GLN A 185 -10.94 -8.70 -4.79
N ILE A 186 -11.35 -7.55 -4.23
CA ILE A 186 -11.53 -6.30 -4.96
C ILE A 186 -10.17 -5.78 -5.45
N GLU A 187 -9.16 -5.72 -4.59
CA GLU A 187 -7.86 -5.13 -4.89
C GLU A 187 -7.06 -5.98 -5.88
N ALA A 188 -7.07 -7.31 -5.73
CA ALA A 188 -6.53 -8.22 -6.74
C ALA A 188 -7.27 -8.12 -8.09
N ALA A 189 -8.61 -7.99 -8.09
CA ALA A 189 -9.38 -7.80 -9.32
C ALA A 189 -9.15 -6.43 -9.97
N PHE A 190 -8.92 -5.39 -9.17
CA PHE A 190 -8.58 -4.05 -9.63
C PHE A 190 -7.22 -4.04 -10.33
N TYR A 191 -6.17 -4.49 -9.62
CA TYR A 191 -4.81 -4.46 -10.16
C TYR A 191 -4.60 -5.44 -11.32
N THR A 192 -5.32 -6.55 -11.36
CA THR A 192 -5.35 -7.44 -12.53
C THR A 192 -5.83 -6.71 -13.79
N ARG A 193 -6.88 -5.87 -13.69
CA ARG A 193 -7.33 -5.02 -14.81
C ARG A 193 -6.36 -3.90 -15.14
N VAL A 194 -5.73 -3.28 -14.13
CA VAL A 194 -4.70 -2.24 -14.34
C VAL A 194 -3.58 -2.78 -15.23
N VAL A 195 -3.06 -3.98 -14.92
CA VAL A 195 -2.02 -4.63 -15.73
C VAL A 195 -2.55 -5.04 -17.11
N ALA A 196 -3.76 -5.59 -17.20
CA ALA A 196 -4.38 -5.95 -18.49
C ALA A 196 -4.62 -4.74 -19.42
N ALA A 197 -4.78 -3.53 -18.86
CA ALA A 197 -5.00 -2.30 -19.63
C ALA A 197 -3.71 -1.64 -20.16
N PHE A 198 -2.52 -2.05 -19.69
CA PHE A 198 -1.26 -1.33 -19.91
C PHE A 198 -0.99 -0.95 -21.37
N GLU A 199 -1.20 -1.87 -22.33
CA GLU A 199 -0.98 -1.64 -23.77
C GLU A 199 -1.83 -0.49 -24.36
N THR A 200 -2.96 -0.19 -23.71
CA THR A 200 -3.90 0.87 -24.13
C THR A 200 -3.83 2.12 -23.26
N SER A 201 -2.97 2.12 -22.24
CA SER A 201 -2.92 3.15 -21.20
C SER A 201 -1.85 4.22 -21.43
N ASN A 202 -1.97 5.35 -20.72
CA ASN A 202 -0.91 6.36 -20.60
C ASN A 202 0.00 6.15 -19.35
N ILE A 203 0.00 4.97 -18.73
CA ILE A 203 0.83 4.62 -17.57
C ILE A 203 2.27 4.35 -18.03
N ALA A 204 3.27 4.97 -17.40
CA ALA A 204 4.66 4.84 -17.84
C ALA A 204 5.28 3.50 -17.40
N SER A 205 6.22 2.95 -18.19
CA SER A 205 6.74 1.59 -17.99
C SER A 205 7.38 1.32 -16.62
N GLY A 206 8.02 2.31 -16.00
CA GLY A 206 8.53 2.18 -14.62
C GLY A 206 7.42 2.05 -13.58
N GLU A 207 6.25 2.63 -13.84
CA GLU A 207 5.04 2.55 -13.01
C GLU A 207 4.30 1.23 -13.27
N GLN A 208 4.30 0.76 -14.52
CA GLN A 208 3.79 -0.57 -14.88
C GLN A 208 4.49 -1.67 -14.08
N THR A 209 5.82 -1.62 -13.94
CA THR A 209 6.58 -2.54 -13.07
C THR A 209 6.12 -2.49 -11.61
N VAL A 210 5.90 -1.29 -11.06
CA VAL A 210 5.45 -1.12 -9.67
C VAL A 210 4.03 -1.65 -9.47
N LEU A 211 3.10 -1.30 -10.36
CA LEU A 211 1.71 -1.76 -10.33
C LEU A 211 1.60 -3.27 -10.58
N THR A 212 2.58 -3.88 -11.25
CA THR A 212 2.72 -5.34 -11.41
C THR A 212 3.11 -6.02 -10.09
N GLU A 213 4.08 -5.47 -9.35
CA GLU A 213 4.48 -6.00 -8.04
C GLU A 213 3.33 -5.91 -7.02
N ILE A 214 2.57 -4.80 -7.02
CA ILE A 214 1.36 -4.64 -6.19
C ILE A 214 0.31 -5.70 -6.59
N ARG A 215 0.01 -5.84 -7.90
CA ARG A 215 -0.87 -6.91 -8.40
C ARG A 215 -0.48 -8.31 -7.90
N ASP A 216 0.82 -8.60 -7.81
CA ASP A 216 1.34 -9.88 -7.31
C ASP A 216 1.29 -10.04 -5.78
N HIS A 217 1.33 -8.94 -5.01
CA HIS A 217 1.01 -8.96 -3.59
C HIS A 217 -0.48 -9.24 -3.36
N GLU A 218 -1.40 -8.58 -4.07
CA GLU A 218 -2.84 -8.74 -3.80
C GLU A 218 -3.36 -10.11 -4.21
N LEU A 219 -2.81 -10.70 -5.30
CA LEU A 219 -3.02 -12.11 -5.60
C LEU A 219 -2.51 -13.04 -4.49
N SER A 220 -1.40 -12.68 -3.83
CA SER A 220 -0.84 -13.44 -2.70
C SER A 220 -1.65 -13.26 -1.41
N HIS A 221 -2.21 -12.08 -1.17
CA HIS A 221 -3.12 -11.82 -0.04
C HIS A 221 -4.45 -12.53 -0.22
N ARG A 222 -5.07 -12.41 -1.40
CA ARG A 222 -6.29 -13.16 -1.76
C ARG A 222 -6.11 -14.67 -1.58
N ALA A 223 -5.02 -15.24 -2.11
CA ALA A 223 -4.68 -16.65 -1.93
C ALA A 223 -4.41 -17.03 -0.46
N PHE A 224 -3.85 -16.13 0.35
CA PHE A 224 -3.73 -16.34 1.80
C PHE A 224 -5.10 -16.47 2.47
N PHE A 225 -6.09 -15.64 2.13
CA PHE A 225 -7.44 -15.76 2.69
C PHE A 225 -8.19 -16.99 2.17
N GLU A 226 -8.13 -17.27 0.87
CA GLU A 226 -8.69 -18.49 0.27
C GLU A 226 -8.19 -19.76 1.01
N GLY A 227 -6.88 -19.85 1.28
CA GLY A 227 -6.28 -20.95 2.02
C GLY A 227 -6.48 -20.92 3.55
N THR A 228 -6.85 -19.78 4.14
CA THR A 228 -7.08 -19.64 5.60
C THR A 228 -8.54 -19.86 5.99
N LEU A 229 -9.48 -19.46 5.13
CA LEU A 229 -10.92 -19.71 5.28
C LEU A 229 -11.30 -21.12 4.80
N GLY A 230 -10.62 -21.64 3.77
CA GLY A 230 -11.02 -22.89 3.12
C GLY A 230 -12.34 -22.74 2.37
N ALA A 231 -12.95 -23.86 1.97
CA ALA A 231 -14.13 -23.86 1.11
C ALA A 231 -15.44 -23.51 1.84
N ASP A 232 -15.55 -23.83 3.13
CA ASP A 232 -16.80 -23.68 3.90
C ASP A 232 -17.03 -22.22 4.36
N ASP A 233 -15.96 -21.50 4.73
CA ASP A 233 -15.99 -20.08 5.12
C ASP A 233 -15.63 -19.12 3.96
N ALA A 234 -15.56 -19.61 2.71
CA ALA A 234 -15.23 -18.81 1.54
C ALA A 234 -16.33 -17.80 1.19
N VAL A 235 -15.93 -16.54 0.93
CA VAL A 235 -16.85 -15.46 0.55
C VAL A 235 -16.49 -14.94 -0.85
N PRO A 236 -16.86 -15.66 -1.93
CA PRO A 236 -16.56 -15.23 -3.30
C PRO A 236 -17.37 -13.98 -3.67
N ILE A 237 -16.71 -12.97 -4.27
CA ILE A 237 -17.36 -11.72 -4.68
C ILE A 237 -17.15 -11.36 -6.15
N THR A 238 -18.10 -10.59 -6.70
CA THR A 238 -18.04 -9.96 -8.01
C THR A 238 -17.69 -8.48 -7.87
N ALA A 239 -16.41 -8.13 -8.01
CA ALA A 239 -15.96 -6.74 -7.95
C ALA A 239 -16.48 -5.90 -9.15
N THR A 240 -16.61 -4.59 -9.00
CA THR A 240 -16.92 -3.63 -10.07
C THR A 240 -16.14 -2.34 -9.92
N PHE A 241 -15.73 -1.74 -11.04
CA PHE A 241 -14.97 -0.49 -11.08
C PHE A 241 -15.65 0.54 -12.00
N ARG A 242 -16.99 0.60 -11.88
CA ARG A 242 -17.85 1.45 -12.71
C ARG A 242 -17.42 2.92 -12.68
N GLY A 243 -16.92 3.41 -13.82
CA GLY A 243 -16.44 4.79 -13.99
C GLY A 243 -14.92 4.97 -13.90
N VAL A 244 -14.16 3.94 -13.52
CA VAL A 244 -12.69 3.97 -13.62
C VAL A 244 -12.28 3.77 -15.08
N ASN A 245 -11.58 4.76 -15.64
CA ASN A 245 -10.94 4.62 -16.94
C ASN A 245 -9.55 3.98 -16.78
N PHE A 246 -9.44 2.68 -16.97
CA PHE A 246 -8.16 1.95 -16.85
C PHE A 246 -7.09 2.37 -17.87
N ALA A 247 -7.47 3.06 -18.96
CA ALA A 247 -6.51 3.65 -19.90
C ALA A 247 -5.92 4.99 -19.41
N ASP A 248 -6.46 5.60 -18.34
CA ASP A 248 -5.89 6.82 -17.75
C ASP A 248 -5.25 6.58 -16.38
N ARG A 249 -3.96 6.85 -16.31
CA ARG A 249 -3.08 6.83 -15.14
C ARG A 249 -3.63 7.64 -13.96
N THR A 250 -4.28 8.78 -14.20
CA THR A 250 -4.81 9.62 -13.11
C THR A 250 -6.02 8.95 -12.47
N ALA A 251 -6.95 8.44 -13.29
CA ALA A 251 -8.09 7.64 -12.84
C ALA A 251 -7.63 6.36 -12.13
N VAL A 252 -6.65 5.64 -12.68
CA VAL A 252 -6.07 4.43 -12.07
C VAL A 252 -5.42 4.73 -10.72
N LEU A 253 -4.50 5.70 -10.63
CA LEU A 253 -3.80 5.98 -9.36
C LEU A 253 -4.73 6.60 -8.30
N THR A 254 -5.77 7.33 -8.70
CA THR A 254 -6.80 7.83 -7.78
C THR A 254 -7.66 6.70 -7.23
N ALA A 255 -8.10 5.78 -8.10
CA ALA A 255 -8.88 4.60 -7.70
C ALA A 255 -8.04 3.67 -6.81
N ALA A 256 -6.77 3.42 -7.17
CA ALA A 256 -5.80 2.69 -6.38
C ALA A 256 -5.72 3.29 -4.97
N GLN A 257 -5.32 4.56 -4.82
CA GLN A 257 -5.17 5.18 -3.49
C GLN A 257 -6.45 5.12 -2.65
N THR A 258 -7.63 5.17 -3.28
CA THR A 258 -8.92 5.08 -2.58
C THR A 258 -9.19 3.67 -2.03
N LEU A 259 -8.77 2.62 -2.74
CA LEU A 259 -8.82 1.24 -2.26
C LEU A 259 -7.78 1.03 -1.14
N GLU A 260 -6.52 1.36 -1.40
CA GLU A 260 -5.40 1.24 -0.44
C GLU A 260 -5.72 1.88 0.93
N ASP A 261 -6.20 3.13 0.92
CA ASP A 261 -6.56 3.87 2.14
C ASP A 261 -7.77 3.23 2.86
N LEU A 262 -8.70 2.63 2.11
CA LEU A 262 -9.88 1.94 2.61
C LEU A 262 -9.51 0.56 3.18
N GLY A 263 -8.59 -0.17 2.56
CA GLY A 263 -8.01 -1.41 3.06
C GLY A 263 -7.36 -1.17 4.42
N ILE A 264 -6.40 -0.24 4.50
CA ILE A 264 -5.72 0.15 5.75
C ILE A 264 -6.72 0.53 6.84
N ALA A 265 -7.66 1.44 6.54
CA ALA A 265 -8.63 1.91 7.53
C ALA A 265 -9.59 0.81 8.00
N THR A 266 -9.92 -0.16 7.14
CA THR A 266 -10.76 -1.31 7.50
C THR A 266 -9.99 -2.33 8.34
N TYR A 267 -8.74 -2.66 7.98
CA TYR A 267 -7.87 -3.52 8.77
C TYR A 267 -7.66 -2.98 10.19
N ASN A 268 -7.28 -1.71 10.31
CA ASN A 268 -7.09 -1.04 11.61
C ASN A 268 -8.39 -0.97 12.42
N GLY A 269 -9.52 -0.71 11.75
CA GLY A 269 -10.85 -0.66 12.38
C GLY A 269 -11.34 -2.03 12.86
N ALA A 270 -11.02 -3.10 12.15
CA ALA A 270 -11.43 -4.46 12.47
C ALA A 270 -10.51 -5.15 13.49
N ALA A 271 -9.23 -4.74 13.58
CA ALA A 271 -8.23 -5.37 14.44
C ALA A 271 -8.63 -5.45 15.94
N GLN A 272 -9.45 -4.53 16.42
CA GLN A 272 -9.98 -4.51 17.80
C GLN A 272 -10.99 -5.62 18.12
N TYR A 273 -11.50 -6.31 17.09
CA TYR A 273 -12.47 -7.41 17.22
C TYR A 273 -11.82 -8.80 17.16
N LEU A 274 -10.51 -8.86 16.90
CA LEU A 274 -9.75 -10.10 16.86
C LEU A 274 -9.43 -10.61 18.26
N THR A 275 -9.66 -11.89 18.49
CA THR A 275 -9.40 -12.57 19.76
C THR A 275 -8.17 -13.48 19.67
N ALA A 276 -7.83 -14.00 18.49
CA ALA A 276 -6.70 -14.90 18.31
C ALA A 276 -5.42 -14.14 17.90
N GLY A 277 -4.40 -14.21 18.77
CA GLY A 277 -3.05 -13.69 18.52
C GLY A 277 -2.42 -14.09 17.16
N PRO A 278 -2.53 -15.33 16.65
CA PRO A 278 -2.04 -15.66 15.31
C PRO A 278 -2.81 -14.94 14.18
N THR A 279 -4.12 -14.75 14.31
CA THR A 279 -4.94 -14.00 13.33
C THR A 279 -4.53 -12.52 13.31
N LEU A 280 -4.44 -11.90 14.49
CA LEU A 280 -3.94 -10.53 14.64
C LEU A 280 -2.52 -10.37 14.05
N LEU A 281 -1.62 -11.32 14.28
CA LEU A 281 -0.27 -11.31 13.71
C LEU A 281 -0.29 -11.47 12.18
N ALA A 282 -1.22 -12.22 11.61
CA ALA A 282 -1.37 -12.37 10.16
C ALA A 282 -1.81 -11.05 9.51
N LEU A 283 -2.92 -10.48 9.99
CA LEU A 283 -3.51 -9.27 9.43
C LEU A 283 -2.62 -8.03 9.67
N ALA A 284 -1.90 -7.98 10.81
CA ALA A 284 -0.88 -6.95 11.07
C ALA A 284 0.33 -7.04 10.11
N LYS A 285 0.58 -8.18 9.46
CA LYS A 285 1.60 -8.30 8.40
C LYS A 285 1.07 -7.85 7.04
N ILE A 286 -0.23 -8.06 6.76
CA ILE A 286 -0.89 -7.62 5.52
C ILE A 286 -1.05 -6.10 5.52
N VAL A 287 -1.66 -5.48 6.55
CA VAL A 287 -1.77 -4.01 6.61
C VAL A 287 -0.41 -3.27 6.60
N SER A 288 0.68 -3.95 6.95
CA SER A 288 2.07 -3.46 6.82
C SER A 288 2.64 -3.58 5.39
N VAL A 289 1.94 -4.25 4.47
CA VAL A 289 2.10 -4.15 3.01
C VAL A 289 1.23 -3.02 2.48
N GLU A 290 -0.06 -2.95 2.83
CA GLU A 290 -0.99 -1.91 2.36
C GLU A 290 -0.48 -0.49 2.67
N GLY A 291 0.03 -0.25 3.88
CA GLY A 291 0.68 1.03 4.22
C GLY A 291 1.85 1.42 3.31
N ARG A 292 2.56 0.43 2.72
CA ARG A 292 3.60 0.66 1.69
C ARG A 292 3.02 0.81 0.30
N HIS A 293 1.93 0.12 -0.03
CA HIS A 293 1.21 0.26 -1.29
C HIS A 293 0.60 1.66 -1.41
N SER A 294 -0.23 2.11 -0.45
CA SER A 294 -0.72 3.50 -0.35
C SER A 294 0.44 4.51 -0.47
N SER A 295 1.51 4.33 0.30
CA SER A 295 2.70 5.21 0.23
C SER A 295 3.33 5.27 -1.18
N THR A 296 3.36 4.14 -1.89
CA THR A 296 3.93 4.03 -3.24
C THR A 296 3.02 4.67 -4.27
N ILE A 297 1.70 4.40 -4.23
CA ILE A 297 0.71 5.04 -5.10
C ILE A 297 0.70 6.56 -4.90
N ARG A 298 0.91 7.03 -3.67
CA ARG A 298 1.05 8.47 -3.35
C ARG A 298 2.31 9.10 -3.93
N ASP A 299 3.47 8.44 -3.86
CA ASP A 299 4.69 8.94 -4.52
C ASP A 299 4.58 8.87 -6.05
N LEU A 300 3.90 7.87 -6.63
CA LEU A 300 3.59 7.87 -8.06
C LEU A 300 2.71 9.07 -8.46
N GLN A 301 1.71 9.43 -7.66
CA GLN A 301 0.87 10.61 -7.93
C GLN A 301 1.63 11.93 -7.73
N GLN A 302 2.43 12.05 -6.67
CA GLN A 302 3.09 13.30 -6.27
C GLN A 302 4.57 13.07 -5.88
N PRO A 303 5.45 12.78 -6.86
CA PRO A 303 6.81 12.29 -6.59
C PRO A 303 7.64 13.24 -5.73
N LYS A 304 8.25 12.69 -4.67
CA LYS A 304 9.20 13.38 -3.75
C LYS A 304 8.57 14.55 -3.00
N THR A 305 7.25 14.51 -2.79
CA THR A 305 6.51 15.45 -1.92
C THR A 305 6.33 14.85 -0.52
N ASN A 306 5.75 15.63 0.40
CA ASN A 306 5.29 15.10 1.70
C ASN A 306 3.95 14.34 1.60
N ALA A 307 3.33 14.24 0.42
CA ALA A 307 2.05 13.53 0.24
C ALA A 307 2.17 12.01 0.29
N PHE A 308 3.39 11.44 0.28
CA PHE A 308 3.64 9.99 0.39
C PHE A 308 3.05 9.39 1.69
N SER A 309 3.00 10.18 2.77
CA SER A 309 2.41 9.80 4.06
C SER A 309 1.84 11.09 4.69
N PRO A 310 0.55 11.42 4.41
CA PRO A 310 -0.01 12.73 4.76
C PRO A 310 -0.35 12.88 6.26
N ALA A 311 -0.42 11.78 7.00
CA ALA A 311 -0.66 11.72 8.43
C ALA A 311 0.38 10.82 9.12
N ALA A 312 0.62 11.03 10.41
CA ALA A 312 1.52 10.19 11.22
C ALA A 312 0.84 8.92 11.79
N THR A 313 -0.48 8.80 11.60
CA THR A 313 -1.32 7.69 12.03
C THR A 313 -2.46 7.53 11.03
N ASP A 314 -2.71 6.29 10.61
CA ASP A 314 -3.79 5.97 9.68
C ASP A 314 -5.17 6.03 10.34
N ASP A 315 -6.20 6.01 9.49
CA ASP A 315 -7.59 5.88 9.95
C ASP A 315 -7.89 4.47 10.49
N ALA A 316 -9.00 4.37 11.22
CA ALA A 316 -9.62 3.12 11.63
C ALA A 316 -11.14 3.29 11.49
N PHE A 317 -11.81 2.46 10.69
CA PHE A 317 -13.23 2.61 10.35
C PHE A 317 -14.12 1.57 11.02
N ARG A 318 -15.35 1.96 11.38
CA ARG A 318 -16.38 1.00 11.77
C ARG A 318 -16.69 0.05 10.60
N PRO A 319 -16.95 -1.25 10.84
CA PRO A 319 -17.33 -2.18 9.79
C PRO A 319 -18.49 -1.66 8.92
N THR A 320 -19.51 -1.04 9.52
CA THR A 320 -20.63 -0.44 8.77
C THR A 320 -20.23 0.72 7.86
N LYS A 321 -19.22 1.52 8.23
CA LYS A 321 -18.66 2.58 7.39
C LYS A 321 -17.88 1.96 6.22
N SER A 322 -16.97 1.04 6.51
CA SER A 322 -16.19 0.34 5.49
C SER A 322 -17.08 -0.41 4.50
N ALA A 323 -18.09 -1.15 4.96
CA ALA A 323 -19.08 -1.82 4.09
C ALA A 323 -19.79 -0.84 3.15
N THR A 324 -20.14 0.37 3.63
CA THR A 324 -20.77 1.40 2.80
C THR A 324 -19.85 1.90 1.67
N LEU A 325 -18.54 1.96 1.91
CA LEU A 325 -17.54 2.36 0.92
C LEU A 325 -17.22 1.20 -0.05
N ILE A 326 -16.96 0.00 0.50
CA ILE A 326 -16.67 -1.25 -0.21
C ILE A 326 -17.81 -1.63 -1.15
N GLN A 327 -19.07 -1.38 -0.77
CA GLN A 327 -20.23 -1.66 -1.62
C GLN A 327 -20.17 -0.95 -2.98
N GLY A 328 -19.51 0.21 -3.08
CA GLY A 328 -19.31 0.91 -4.36
C GLY A 328 -18.45 0.11 -5.36
N TYR A 329 -17.66 -0.85 -4.86
CA TYR A 329 -16.77 -1.71 -5.62
C TYR A 329 -17.27 -3.16 -5.75
N LEU A 330 -18.49 -3.47 -5.30
CA LEU A 330 -19.09 -4.80 -5.37
C LEU A 330 -20.41 -4.79 -6.14
N VAL A 331 -20.55 -5.67 -7.14
CA VAL A 331 -21.85 -5.96 -7.73
C VAL A 331 -22.73 -6.66 -6.70
N ASP A 332 -22.17 -7.64 -5.98
CA ASP A 332 -22.85 -8.33 -4.89
C ASP A 332 -23.17 -7.39 -3.71
N LYS A 333 -24.22 -7.72 -2.97
CA LYS A 333 -24.77 -6.88 -1.91
C LYS A 333 -24.18 -7.26 -0.55
N LEU A 334 -23.22 -6.47 -0.08
CA LEU A 334 -22.55 -6.69 1.20
C LEU A 334 -23.47 -6.27 2.37
N ALA A 335 -23.67 -7.17 3.33
CA ALA A 335 -24.44 -6.94 4.54
C ALA A 335 -23.78 -7.63 5.73
N PHE A 336 -23.90 -7.06 6.93
CA PHE A 336 -23.35 -7.65 8.16
C PHE A 336 -24.44 -7.98 9.17
N ALA A 337 -24.28 -9.12 9.83
CA ALA A 337 -25.03 -9.48 11.03
C ALA A 337 -24.15 -9.29 12.28
N ASN A 338 -24.81 -9.04 13.42
CA ASN A 338 -24.25 -9.04 14.76
C ASN A 338 -22.99 -8.16 15.00
N VAL A 339 -22.81 -7.10 14.19
CA VAL A 339 -21.68 -6.17 14.27
C VAL A 339 -21.53 -5.62 15.71
N PRO A 340 -20.33 -5.73 16.33
CA PRO A 340 -20.11 -5.25 17.69
C PRO A 340 -20.46 -3.78 17.88
N SER A 341 -21.24 -3.47 18.92
CA SER A 341 -21.68 -2.11 19.25
C SER A 341 -20.54 -1.24 19.79
N ALA A 342 -19.57 -1.86 20.49
CA ALA A 342 -18.34 -1.22 20.94
C ALA A 342 -17.40 -0.96 19.76
N PHE A 343 -16.76 0.22 19.75
CA PHE A 343 -15.74 0.60 18.79
C PHE A 343 -14.88 1.70 19.40
N VAL A 344 -13.59 1.46 19.51
CA VAL A 344 -12.57 2.45 19.89
C VAL A 344 -12.30 3.32 18.66
N GLN A 345 -12.48 4.64 18.81
CA GLN A 345 -12.24 5.58 17.71
C GLN A 345 -10.76 5.67 17.35
N GLY A 346 -10.47 5.71 16.05
CA GLY A 346 -9.13 5.97 15.53
C GLY A 346 -8.65 7.39 15.84
N PRO A 347 -7.32 7.64 15.83
CA PRO A 347 -6.73 8.91 16.26
C PRO A 347 -7.20 10.12 15.43
N ASN A 348 -7.59 9.91 14.18
CA ASN A 348 -8.06 10.94 13.26
C ASN A 348 -9.58 11.22 13.39
N GLY A 349 -10.31 10.47 14.24
CA GLY A 349 -11.73 10.68 14.56
C GLY A 349 -12.74 10.32 13.47
N GLY A 350 -12.31 9.69 12.38
CA GLY A 350 -13.14 9.40 11.21
C GLY A 350 -13.90 8.06 11.20
N GLY A 351 -13.99 7.33 12.32
CA GLY A 351 -14.38 5.91 12.36
C GLY A 351 -15.86 5.56 12.39
#